data_AF-A0A1V9YRW0-F1
#
_entry.id   AF-A0A1V9YRW0-F1
#
_cell.length_a   1.000
_cell.length_b   1.000
_cell.length_c   1.000
_cell.angle_alpha   90.00
_cell.angle_beta   90.00
_cell.angle_gamma   90.00
#
_symmetry.space_group_name_H-M   'P 1'
#
loop_
_entity.id
_entity.type
_entity.pdbx_description
1 polymer ?
#
loop_
_entity_poly.entity_id
_entity_poly.type
_entity_poly.pdbx_seq_one_letter_code
_entity_poly.pdbx_strand_id
1 'polypeptide(L)'
;MYDGKFVFDPNFDIPHASLYKTKARSWLFYSSLICALVFIIPLIYYMKFQLPMDSIAISFQILVQNVYFTSVLLWLCALYFFILELRELFGEDPWIFEKLQKASCCGKVFWSVVMIFLPFITPFMSSYRKYYASFVNKLQILTYLTILGPYTFSNWNDDVYLDMYYICGAFSTISLWMLSLQYLEVNKTAGYLLPIMIDVVGDIWNFLVFYGVFQCGLTCAFYYIFPQQWDDYGSLWASFRSTYIVLFGENGIKDIQKKGENNTLGVIFRMFQCAVMVVLLLNLLVAMMNKTVNRNWEKLQSRALTSYARAILRLETITGHTATAREKLIHIKLSRDEAVLNPIFREKISKQEFSSDDTPREDTIEILTTKVAHLTKENDLLQNQVNSLKMSMQSELQELNSSVQAQMKKILESAKKIRRS
;
A
#
# COMPACT_ATOMS: atom_id res chain seq x y z
N MET A 1 -23.32 15.10 -16.44
CA MET A 1 -23.81 16.47 -16.22
C MET A 1 -22.71 17.23 -15.51
N TYR A 2 -22.18 18.27 -16.15
CA TYR A 2 -21.01 19.03 -15.72
C TYR A 2 -21.50 20.38 -15.21
N ASP A 3 -21.25 20.72 -13.94
CA ASP A 3 -21.87 21.88 -13.27
C ASP A 3 -21.04 23.17 -13.40
N GLY A 4 -20.08 23.20 -14.32
CA GLY A 4 -19.33 24.41 -14.69
C GLY A 4 -18.36 24.95 -13.64
N LYS A 5 -18.28 24.34 -12.44
CA LYS A 5 -17.37 24.77 -11.36
C LYS A 5 -16.16 23.85 -11.28
N PHE A 6 -14.97 24.43 -11.49
CA PHE A 6 -13.67 23.78 -11.36
C PHE A 6 -13.13 23.89 -9.94
N VAL A 7 -13.91 23.44 -8.96
CA VAL A 7 -13.47 23.30 -7.57
C VAL A 7 -13.53 21.81 -7.25
N PHE A 8 -12.39 21.20 -6.95
CA PHE A 8 -12.34 19.84 -6.44
C PHE A 8 -12.96 19.85 -5.05
N ASP A 9 -14.23 19.45 -4.96
CA ASP A 9 -14.83 19.16 -3.68
C ASP A 9 -14.40 17.74 -3.28
N PRO A 10 -13.54 17.56 -2.27
CA PRO A 10 -13.16 16.23 -1.78
C PRO A 10 -14.35 15.43 -1.24
N ASN A 11 -15.49 16.09 -0.98
CA ASN A 11 -16.76 15.50 -0.60
C ASN A 11 -17.73 15.35 -1.79
N PHE A 12 -17.28 15.56 -3.03
CA PHE A 12 -18.11 15.36 -4.22
C PHE A 12 -18.48 13.89 -4.36
N ASP A 13 -19.68 13.55 -3.91
CA ASP A 13 -20.24 12.21 -4.07
C ASP A 13 -20.56 12.00 -5.54
N ILE A 14 -19.73 11.20 -6.22
CA ILE A 14 -19.93 10.88 -7.64
C ILE A 14 -21.31 10.22 -7.75
N PRO A 15 -22.28 10.86 -8.43
CA PRO A 15 -23.66 10.38 -8.42
C PRO A 15 -23.72 8.94 -8.94
N HIS A 16 -24.35 8.07 -8.16
CA HIS A 16 -24.49 6.62 -8.40
C HIS A 16 -23.20 5.79 -8.30
N ALA A 17 -22.05 6.33 -7.90
CA ALA A 17 -20.82 5.54 -7.73
C ALA A 17 -20.98 4.44 -6.67
N SER A 18 -21.70 4.72 -5.58
CA SER A 18 -22.06 3.73 -4.56
C SER A 18 -22.91 2.58 -5.13
N LEU A 19 -23.84 2.88 -6.04
CA LEU A 19 -24.66 1.89 -6.74
C LEU A 19 -23.83 1.05 -7.71
N TYR A 20 -22.98 1.67 -8.54
CA TYR A 20 -22.10 0.95 -9.46
C TYR A 20 -21.07 0.09 -8.72
N LYS A 21 -20.52 0.57 -7.60
CA LYS A 21 -19.60 -0.19 -6.75
C LYS A 21 -20.28 -1.40 -6.13
N THR A 22 -21.51 -1.24 -5.66
CA THR A 22 -22.31 -2.34 -5.12
C THR A 22 -22.63 -3.36 -6.21
N LYS A 23 -23.06 -2.89 -7.39
CA LYS A 23 -23.33 -3.76 -8.54
C LYS A 23 -22.09 -4.50 -9.03
N ALA A 24 -20.94 -3.83 -9.09
CA ALA A 24 -19.66 -4.45 -9.48
C ALA A 24 -19.20 -5.49 -8.46
N ARG A 25 -19.33 -5.21 -7.15
CA ARG A 25 -19.04 -6.18 -6.08
C ARG A 25 -19.94 -7.40 -6.16
N SER A 26 -21.25 -7.20 -6.29
CA SER A 26 -22.21 -8.29 -6.45
C SER A 26 -21.89 -9.10 -7.71
N TRP A 27 -21.63 -8.45 -8.84
CA TRP A 27 -21.29 -9.13 -10.08
C TRP A 27 -19.99 -9.94 -9.96
N LEU A 28 -18.93 -9.38 -9.37
CA LEU A 28 -17.68 -10.11 -9.11
C LEU A 28 -17.89 -11.30 -8.16
N PHE A 29 -18.67 -11.11 -7.10
CA PHE A 29 -18.98 -12.18 -6.15
C PHE A 29 -19.73 -13.32 -6.84
N TYR A 30 -20.85 -13.01 -7.53
CA TYR A 30 -21.65 -14.00 -8.24
C TYR A 30 -20.86 -14.65 -9.38
N SER A 31 -20.06 -13.88 -10.12
CA SER A 31 -19.21 -14.42 -11.19
C SER A 31 -18.18 -15.39 -10.62
N SER A 32 -17.51 -15.05 -9.50
CA SER A 32 -16.56 -15.96 -8.86
C SER A 32 -17.23 -17.22 -8.31
N LEU A 33 -18.42 -17.09 -7.71
CA LEU A 33 -19.19 -18.19 -7.15
C LEU A 33 -19.67 -19.13 -8.27
N ILE A 34 -20.23 -18.58 -9.34
CA ILE A 34 -20.67 -19.33 -10.51
C ILE A 34 -19.48 -20.03 -11.14
N CYS A 35 -18.36 -19.35 -11.33
CA CYS A 35 -17.16 -19.95 -11.91
C CYS A 35 -16.65 -21.10 -11.03
N ALA A 36 -16.56 -20.90 -9.71
CA ALA A 36 -16.19 -21.95 -8.77
C ALA A 36 -17.15 -23.15 -8.83
N LEU A 37 -18.46 -22.93 -8.85
CA LEU A 37 -19.45 -23.99 -8.96
C LEU A 37 -19.37 -24.73 -10.30
N VAL A 38 -19.16 -24.01 -11.41
CA VAL A 38 -19.00 -24.59 -12.75
C VAL A 38 -17.76 -25.48 -12.84
N PHE A 39 -16.69 -25.20 -12.09
CA PHE A 39 -15.51 -26.07 -12.07
C PHE A 39 -15.61 -27.20 -11.02
N ILE A 40 -16.16 -26.92 -9.84
CA ILE A 40 -16.21 -27.87 -8.72
C ILE A 40 -17.29 -28.94 -8.94
N ILE A 41 -18.48 -28.57 -9.45
CA ILE A 41 -19.59 -29.51 -9.58
C ILE A 41 -19.28 -30.63 -10.59
N PRO A 42 -18.75 -30.36 -11.80
CA PRO A 42 -18.34 -31.42 -12.73
C PRO A 42 -17.22 -32.28 -12.17
N LEU A 43 -16.28 -31.69 -11.42
CA LEU A 43 -15.19 -32.42 -10.77
C LEU A 43 -15.74 -33.40 -9.72
N ILE A 44 -16.62 -32.94 -8.82
CA ILE A 44 -17.26 -33.79 -7.80
C ILE A 44 -18.16 -34.84 -8.45
N TYR A 45 -18.89 -34.47 -9.50
CA TYR A 45 -19.76 -35.41 -10.22
C TYR A 45 -18.95 -36.51 -10.90
N TYR A 46 -17.86 -36.16 -11.58
CA TYR A 46 -16.90 -37.11 -12.14
C TYR A 46 -16.31 -38.01 -11.05
N MET A 47 -15.90 -37.44 -9.92
CA MET A 47 -15.36 -38.21 -8.80
C MET A 47 -16.37 -39.17 -8.18
N LYS A 48 -17.67 -38.83 -8.17
CA LYS A 48 -18.71 -39.65 -7.55
C LYS A 48 -19.24 -40.76 -8.47
N PHE A 49 -19.33 -40.53 -9.77
CA PHE A 49 -20.00 -41.45 -10.71
C PHE A 49 -19.04 -42.30 -11.55
N GLN A 50 -17.81 -41.83 -11.82
CA GLN A 50 -16.85 -42.59 -12.63
C GLN A 50 -15.97 -43.54 -11.81
N LEU A 51 -15.94 -43.41 -10.47
CA LEU A 51 -14.92 -44.06 -9.64
C LEU A 51 -15.57 -45.06 -8.64
N PRO A 52 -15.40 -46.38 -8.83
CA PRO A 52 -15.87 -47.37 -7.87
C PRO A 52 -15.13 -47.23 -6.53
N MET A 53 -15.89 -47.23 -5.43
CA MET A 53 -15.50 -46.78 -4.09
C MET A 53 -14.47 -47.66 -3.34
N ASP A 54 -14.02 -48.77 -3.92
CA ASP A 54 -13.38 -49.85 -3.15
C ASP A 54 -11.89 -50.11 -3.44
N SER A 55 -11.17 -49.24 -4.17
CA SER A 55 -9.74 -49.49 -4.44
C SER A 55 -8.81 -48.32 -4.13
N ILE A 56 -7.78 -48.61 -3.32
CA ILE A 56 -6.66 -47.71 -2.97
C ILE A 56 -5.98 -47.15 -4.24
N ALA A 57 -5.94 -47.94 -5.32
CA ALA A 57 -5.38 -47.55 -6.61
C ALA A 57 -6.12 -46.36 -7.24
N ILE A 58 -7.45 -46.30 -7.08
CA ILE A 58 -8.27 -45.19 -7.60
C ILE A 58 -8.05 -43.92 -6.78
N SER A 59 -8.00 -44.03 -5.44
CA SER A 59 -7.69 -42.88 -4.58
C SER A 59 -6.32 -42.27 -4.91
N PHE A 60 -5.33 -43.12 -5.18
CA PHE A 60 -4.01 -42.68 -5.64
C PHE A 60 -4.08 -41.98 -7.00
N GLN A 61 -4.85 -42.51 -7.95
CA GLN A 61 -5.00 -41.90 -9.27
C GLN A 61 -5.73 -40.55 -9.22
N ILE A 62 -6.72 -40.39 -8.34
CA ILE A 62 -7.37 -39.09 -8.08
C ILE A 62 -6.36 -38.09 -7.52
N LEU A 63 -5.54 -38.49 -6.56
CA LEU A 63 -4.53 -37.64 -5.95
C LEU A 63 -3.54 -37.14 -7.00
N VAL A 64 -3.02 -38.06 -7.82
CA VAL A 64 -2.10 -37.74 -8.91
C VAL A 64 -2.75 -36.78 -9.91
N GLN A 65 -3.97 -37.05 -10.38
CA GLN A 65 -4.67 -36.15 -11.31
C GLN A 65 -4.95 -34.77 -10.70
N ASN A 66 -5.26 -34.70 -9.40
CA ASN A 66 -5.47 -33.44 -8.70
C ASN A 66 -4.17 -32.62 -8.62
N VAL A 67 -3.04 -33.26 -8.31
CA VAL A 67 -1.71 -32.63 -8.30
C VAL A 67 -1.37 -32.07 -9.68
N TYR A 68 -1.58 -32.84 -10.74
CA TYR A 68 -1.34 -32.35 -12.11
C TYR A 68 -2.26 -31.18 -12.48
N PHE A 69 -3.57 -31.28 -12.19
CA PHE A 69 -4.53 -30.23 -12.49
C PHE A 69 -4.23 -28.93 -11.74
N THR A 70 -3.97 -29.02 -10.43
CA THR A 70 -3.63 -27.86 -9.61
C THR A 70 -2.31 -27.21 -10.05
N SER A 71 -1.34 -28.01 -10.47
CA SER A 71 -0.07 -27.50 -11.00
C SER A 71 -0.22 -26.80 -12.35
N VAL A 72 -1.05 -27.32 -13.25
CA VAL A 72 -1.39 -26.65 -14.52
C VAL A 72 -2.13 -25.34 -14.25
N LEU A 73 -3.10 -25.35 -13.33
CA LEU A 73 -3.83 -24.14 -12.95
C LEU A 73 -2.89 -23.08 -12.37
N LEU A 74 -2.01 -23.47 -11.46
CA LEU A 74 -1.01 -22.58 -10.87
C LEU A 74 -0.06 -22.02 -11.94
N TRP A 75 0.37 -22.85 -12.89
CA TRP A 75 1.20 -22.41 -14.02
C TRP A 75 0.48 -21.37 -14.89
N LEU A 76 -0.79 -21.61 -15.23
CA LEU A 76 -1.60 -20.66 -15.99
C LEU A 76 -1.82 -19.34 -15.23
N CYS A 77 -2.06 -19.40 -13.92
CA CYS A 77 -2.17 -18.22 -13.07
C CYS A 77 -0.84 -17.45 -13.02
N ALA A 78 0.28 -18.14 -12.81
CA ALA A 78 1.60 -17.53 -12.81
C ALA A 78 1.93 -16.89 -14.16
N LEU A 79 1.57 -17.54 -15.27
CA LEU A 79 1.72 -16.98 -16.61
C LEU A 79 0.90 -15.70 -16.78
N TYR A 80 -0.36 -15.71 -16.34
CA TYR A 80 -1.22 -14.55 -16.39
C TYR A 80 -0.63 -13.37 -15.60
N PHE A 81 -0.23 -13.59 -14.35
CA PHE A 81 0.37 -12.52 -13.54
C PHE A 81 1.74 -12.07 -14.05
N PHE A 82 2.54 -12.99 -14.59
CA PHE A 82 3.81 -12.64 -15.23
C PHE A 82 3.59 -11.76 -16.47
N ILE A 83 2.57 -12.04 -17.28
CA ILE A 83 2.21 -11.18 -18.42
C ILE A 83 1.77 -9.79 -17.94
N LEU A 84 1.01 -9.69 -16.85
CA LEU A 84 0.65 -8.39 -16.26
C LEU A 84 1.88 -7.62 -15.77
N GLU A 85 2.80 -8.31 -15.10
CA GLU A 85 4.04 -7.72 -14.60
C GLU A 85 4.96 -7.25 -15.74
N LEU A 86 5.04 -8.04 -16.81
CA LEU A 86 5.72 -7.63 -18.04
C LEU A 86 5.07 -6.38 -18.63
N ARG A 87 3.74 -6.31 -18.71
CA ARG A 87 3.06 -5.10 -19.22
C ARG A 87 3.38 -3.86 -18.38
N GLU A 88 3.48 -4.01 -17.07
CA GLU A 88 3.91 -2.92 -16.18
C GLU A 88 5.35 -2.51 -16.46
N LEU A 89 6.28 -3.46 -16.57
CA LEU A 89 7.68 -3.21 -16.94
C LEU A 89 7.78 -2.45 -18.27
N PHE A 90 6.95 -2.79 -19.27
CA PHE A 90 6.91 -2.11 -20.55
C PHE A 90 6.19 -0.76 -20.54
N GLY A 91 5.33 -0.52 -19.55
CA GLY A 91 4.72 0.77 -19.35
C GLY A 91 5.73 1.88 -19.08
N GLU A 92 6.95 1.54 -18.64
CA GLU A 92 8.05 2.50 -18.47
C GLU A 92 8.69 2.93 -19.80
N ASP A 93 8.63 2.12 -20.87
CA ASP A 93 9.25 2.39 -22.17
C ASP A 93 8.24 2.35 -23.34
N PRO A 94 7.76 3.53 -23.81
CA PRO A 94 6.77 3.62 -24.90
C PRO A 94 7.22 2.97 -26.22
N TRP A 95 8.53 2.94 -26.47
CA TRP A 95 9.11 2.48 -27.74
C TRP A 95 8.86 0.99 -28.03
N ILE A 96 8.96 0.13 -27.00
CA ILE A 96 8.73 -1.32 -27.17
C ILE A 96 7.25 -1.59 -27.42
N PHE A 97 6.36 -0.87 -26.73
CA PHE A 97 4.92 -1.03 -26.88
C PHE A 97 4.45 -0.65 -28.29
N GLU A 98 4.96 0.46 -28.83
CA GLU A 98 4.67 0.86 -30.21
C GLU A 98 5.17 -0.17 -31.23
N LYS A 99 6.36 -0.75 -31.02
CA LYS A 99 6.90 -1.79 -31.91
C LYS A 99 6.07 -3.07 -31.85
N LEU A 100 5.62 -3.47 -30.68
CA LEU A 100 4.76 -4.66 -30.50
C LEU A 100 3.39 -4.45 -31.17
N GLN A 101 2.83 -3.25 -31.08
CA GLN A 101 1.55 -2.92 -31.70
C GLN A 101 1.65 -2.83 -33.23
N LYS A 102 2.79 -2.37 -33.76
CA LYS A 102 3.07 -2.26 -35.21
C LYS A 102 3.57 -3.57 -35.84
N ALA A 103 3.84 -4.62 -35.05
CA ALA A 103 4.39 -5.88 -35.54
C ALA A 103 3.33 -6.76 -36.26
N SER A 104 3.77 -7.45 -37.32
CA SER A 104 3.00 -8.50 -38.00
C SER A 104 2.74 -9.70 -37.07
N CYS A 105 1.85 -10.63 -37.44
CA CYS A 105 1.55 -11.82 -36.62
C CYS A 105 2.81 -12.62 -36.24
N CYS A 106 3.73 -12.83 -37.18
CA CYS A 106 5.01 -13.50 -36.93
C CYS A 106 5.95 -12.65 -36.06
N GLY A 107 5.93 -11.32 -36.24
CA GLY A 107 6.62 -10.39 -35.36
C GLY A 107 6.10 -10.41 -33.92
N LYS A 108 4.79 -10.57 -33.71
CA LYS A 108 4.21 -10.71 -32.37
C LYS A 108 4.68 -11.99 -31.67
N VAL A 109 4.79 -13.10 -32.39
CA VAL A 109 5.34 -14.35 -31.83
C VAL A 109 6.82 -14.20 -31.48
N PHE A 110 7.62 -13.61 -32.38
CA PHE A 110 9.03 -13.32 -32.12
C PHE A 110 9.20 -12.43 -30.89
N TRP A 111 8.46 -11.31 -30.83
CA TRP A 111 8.52 -10.42 -29.68
C TRP A 111 8.02 -11.14 -28.42
N SER A 112 6.98 -11.96 -28.44
CA SER A 112 6.57 -12.76 -27.28
C SER A 112 7.66 -13.66 -26.74
N VAL A 113 8.48 -14.29 -27.61
CA VAL A 113 9.64 -15.09 -27.18
C VAL A 113 10.72 -14.21 -26.56
N VAL A 114 11.04 -13.08 -27.20
CA VAL A 114 11.99 -12.09 -26.68
C VAL A 114 11.54 -11.57 -25.30
N MET A 115 10.24 -11.45 -25.07
CA MET A 115 9.65 -10.94 -23.81
C MET A 115 9.84 -11.92 -22.64
N ILE A 116 9.95 -13.22 -22.89
CA ILE A 116 10.25 -14.23 -21.86
C ILE A 116 11.70 -14.08 -21.36
N PHE A 117 12.63 -13.76 -22.26
CA PHE A 117 14.05 -13.60 -21.93
C PHE A 117 14.42 -12.18 -21.47
N LEU A 118 13.56 -11.19 -21.73
CA LEU A 118 13.83 -9.80 -21.43
C LEU A 118 14.12 -9.51 -19.94
N PRO A 119 13.41 -10.10 -18.95
CA PRO A 119 13.67 -9.88 -17.52
C PRO A 119 15.10 -10.18 -17.06
N PHE A 120 15.85 -10.98 -17.83
CA PHE A 120 17.25 -11.29 -17.55
C PHE A 120 18.22 -10.22 -18.06
N ILE A 121 17.81 -9.42 -19.05
CA ILE A 121 18.64 -8.39 -19.72
C ILE A 121 18.27 -6.99 -19.22
N THR A 122 17.00 -6.75 -18.92
CA THR A 122 16.45 -5.46 -18.47
C THR A 122 17.08 -4.87 -17.20
N PRO A 123 17.63 -5.65 -16.23
CA PRO A 123 18.32 -5.06 -15.07
C PRO A 123 19.56 -4.23 -15.44
N PHE A 124 20.14 -4.47 -16.61
CA PHE A 124 21.34 -3.77 -17.10
C PHE A 124 21.02 -2.53 -17.95
N MET A 125 19.74 -2.30 -18.27
CA MET A 125 19.32 -1.16 -19.07
C MET A 125 18.90 0.02 -18.17
N SER A 126 19.36 1.23 -18.51
CA SER A 126 19.13 2.41 -17.67
C SER A 126 17.65 2.81 -17.54
N SER A 127 16.84 2.55 -18.58
CA SER A 127 15.41 2.89 -18.61
C SER A 127 14.62 2.19 -17.50
N TYR A 128 14.92 0.91 -17.23
CA TYR A 128 14.18 0.09 -16.25
C TYR A 128 14.74 0.17 -14.82
N ARG A 129 15.74 1.02 -14.58
CA ARG A 129 16.38 1.13 -13.25
C ARG A 129 15.39 1.56 -12.17
N LYS A 130 14.34 2.31 -12.54
CA LYS A 130 13.28 2.74 -11.63
C LYS A 130 12.38 1.56 -11.24
N TYR A 131 11.91 0.78 -12.19
CA TYR A 131 11.16 -0.45 -11.92
C TYR A 131 11.97 -1.42 -11.02
N TYR A 132 13.23 -1.68 -11.36
CA TYR A 132 14.10 -2.55 -10.56
C TYR A 132 14.60 -1.90 -9.25
N ALA A 133 14.23 -0.66 -8.94
CA ALA A 133 14.52 -0.11 -7.61
C ALA A 133 13.61 -0.75 -6.54
N SER A 134 12.40 -1.18 -6.92
CA SER A 134 11.44 -1.80 -6.02
C SER A 134 11.80 -3.26 -5.72
N PHE A 135 11.95 -3.59 -4.42
CA PHE A 135 12.14 -4.98 -3.96
C PHE A 135 10.94 -5.85 -4.33
N VAL A 136 9.74 -5.30 -4.22
CA VAL A 136 8.48 -5.96 -4.55
C VAL A 136 8.45 -6.41 -6.00
N ASN A 137 8.82 -5.54 -6.94
CA ASN A 137 8.77 -5.85 -8.38
C ASN A 137 9.78 -6.94 -8.73
N LYS A 138 10.98 -6.90 -8.12
CA LYS A 138 11.97 -7.97 -8.23
C LYS A 138 11.43 -9.30 -7.70
N LEU A 139 10.79 -9.27 -6.53
CA LEU A 139 10.22 -10.47 -5.91
C LEU A 139 9.09 -11.05 -6.77
N GLN A 140 8.24 -10.22 -7.39
CA GLN A 140 7.19 -10.65 -8.31
C GLN A 140 7.75 -11.38 -9.52
N ILE A 141 8.69 -10.75 -10.24
CA ILE A 141 9.35 -11.38 -11.41
C ILE A 141 10.00 -12.70 -10.99
N LEU A 142 10.76 -12.70 -9.91
CA LEU A 142 11.46 -13.90 -9.43
C LEU A 142 10.48 -15.02 -9.05
N THR A 143 9.40 -14.69 -8.36
CA THR A 143 8.37 -15.66 -7.94
C THR A 143 7.69 -16.27 -9.15
N TYR A 144 7.23 -15.46 -10.10
CA TYR A 144 6.52 -15.98 -11.27
C TYR A 144 7.44 -16.78 -12.21
N LEU A 145 8.70 -16.35 -12.40
CA LEU A 145 9.69 -17.13 -13.14
C LEU A 145 10.02 -18.46 -12.45
N THR A 146 10.10 -18.47 -11.12
CA THR A 146 10.35 -19.70 -10.35
C THR A 146 9.18 -20.69 -10.48
N ILE A 147 7.95 -20.18 -10.48
CA ILE A 147 6.75 -21.01 -10.68
C ILE A 147 6.71 -21.54 -12.12
N LEU A 148 6.93 -20.68 -13.12
CA LEU A 148 6.83 -21.04 -14.55
C LEU A 148 7.91 -22.01 -15.04
N GLY A 149 9.10 -21.97 -14.44
CA GLY A 149 10.23 -22.80 -14.83
C GLY A 149 10.52 -23.90 -13.79
N PRO A 150 11.41 -23.63 -12.81
CA PRO A 150 11.90 -24.60 -11.85
C PRO A 150 10.83 -25.48 -11.20
N TYR A 151 9.78 -24.85 -10.68
CA TYR A 151 8.79 -25.53 -9.86
C TYR A 151 7.92 -26.48 -10.68
N THR A 152 7.32 -26.00 -11.77
CA THR A 152 6.48 -26.86 -12.62
C THR A 152 7.28 -27.90 -13.39
N PHE A 153 8.50 -27.57 -13.81
CA PHE A 153 9.38 -28.54 -14.46
C PHE A 153 9.77 -29.66 -13.49
N SER A 154 10.05 -29.33 -12.24
CA SER A 154 10.34 -30.33 -11.21
C SER A 154 9.13 -31.17 -10.84
N ASN A 155 7.92 -30.60 -10.86
CA ASN A 155 6.70 -31.31 -10.51
C ASN A 155 6.17 -32.23 -11.62
N TRP A 156 6.57 -32.01 -12.88
CA TRP A 156 6.20 -32.91 -13.99
C TRP A 156 7.20 -34.05 -14.21
N ASN A 157 8.41 -33.94 -13.66
CA ASN A 157 9.45 -34.96 -13.74
C ASN A 157 9.55 -35.65 -12.37
N ASP A 158 8.62 -36.57 -12.10
CA ASP A 158 8.24 -37.11 -10.78
C ASP A 158 9.38 -37.60 -9.85
N ASP A 159 10.64 -37.76 -10.28
CA ASP A 159 11.72 -38.30 -9.44
C ASP A 159 13.10 -37.62 -9.56
N VAL A 160 13.38 -36.79 -10.58
CA VAL A 160 14.77 -36.36 -10.86
C VAL A 160 15.20 -35.13 -10.04
N TYR A 161 14.25 -34.33 -9.55
CA TYR A 161 14.53 -33.01 -8.97
C TYR A 161 13.81 -32.75 -7.64
N LEU A 162 13.67 -33.77 -6.77
CA LEU A 162 12.93 -33.68 -5.51
C LEU A 162 13.36 -32.51 -4.61
N ASP A 163 14.67 -32.25 -4.49
CA ASP A 163 15.19 -31.13 -3.69
C ASP A 163 14.79 -29.77 -4.28
N MET A 164 14.81 -29.65 -5.60
CA MET A 164 14.41 -28.44 -6.33
C MET A 164 12.91 -28.19 -6.15
N TYR A 165 12.09 -29.23 -6.19
CA TYR A 165 10.65 -29.14 -5.91
C TYR A 165 10.40 -28.54 -4.52
N TYR A 166 11.04 -29.06 -3.47
CA TYR A 166 10.83 -28.56 -2.11
C TYR A 166 11.34 -27.13 -1.90
N ILE A 167 12.54 -26.82 -2.42
CA ILE A 167 13.13 -25.48 -2.28
C ILE A 167 12.30 -24.44 -3.06
N CYS A 168 12.00 -24.71 -4.33
CA CYS A 168 11.21 -23.80 -5.15
C CYS A 168 9.77 -23.70 -4.67
N GLY A 169 9.19 -24.79 -4.18
CA GLY A 169 7.86 -24.82 -3.57
C GLY A 169 7.81 -23.94 -2.32
N ALA A 170 8.72 -24.14 -1.36
CA ALA A 170 8.80 -23.35 -0.15
C ALA A 170 9.01 -21.85 -0.44
N PHE A 171 9.94 -21.53 -1.35
CA PHE A 171 10.17 -20.16 -1.79
C PHE A 171 8.92 -19.55 -2.42
N SER A 172 8.26 -20.27 -3.33
CA SER A 172 7.06 -19.78 -4.03
C SER A 172 5.91 -19.55 -3.04
N THR A 173 5.69 -20.46 -2.10
CA THR A 173 4.65 -20.31 -1.07
C THR A 173 4.88 -19.07 -0.23
N ILE A 174 6.08 -18.91 0.36
CA ILE A 174 6.38 -17.74 1.21
C ILE A 174 6.31 -16.45 0.39
N SER A 175 6.84 -16.45 -0.83
CA SER A 175 6.84 -15.27 -1.68
C SER A 175 5.43 -14.86 -2.08
N LEU A 176 4.55 -15.80 -2.45
CA LEU A 176 3.15 -15.48 -2.78
C LEU A 176 2.40 -14.88 -1.58
N TRP A 177 2.59 -15.42 -0.38
CA TRP A 177 2.02 -14.83 0.84
C TRP A 177 2.57 -13.44 1.10
N MET A 178 3.87 -13.22 0.92
CA MET A 178 4.47 -11.89 1.05
C MET A 178 3.91 -10.91 0.01
N LEU A 179 3.75 -11.34 -1.25
CA LEU A 179 3.14 -10.54 -2.32
C LEU A 179 1.68 -10.20 -2.02
N SER A 180 0.94 -11.06 -1.33
CA SER A 180 -0.44 -10.79 -0.92
C SER A 180 -0.57 -9.55 -0.02
N LEU A 181 0.49 -9.16 0.71
CA LEU A 181 0.52 -7.94 1.51
C LEU A 181 0.34 -6.66 0.67
N GLN A 182 0.64 -6.70 -0.63
CA GLN A 182 0.40 -5.57 -1.52
C GLN A 182 -1.09 -5.28 -1.69
N TYR A 183 -1.95 -6.28 -1.57
CA TYR A 183 -3.40 -6.04 -1.62
C TYR A 183 -3.89 -5.22 -0.42
N LEU A 184 -3.12 -5.18 0.68
CA LEU A 184 -3.40 -4.30 1.81
C LEU A 184 -3.10 -2.83 1.50
N GLU A 185 -2.29 -2.53 0.47
CA GLU A 185 -2.00 -1.15 0.02
C GLU A 185 -3.27 -0.39 -0.39
N VAL A 186 -4.27 -1.11 -0.90
CA VAL A 186 -5.56 -0.54 -1.31
C VAL A 186 -6.47 -0.25 -0.11
N ASN A 187 -6.23 -0.87 1.04
CA ASN A 187 -7.04 -0.67 2.23
C ASN A 187 -6.61 0.60 2.97
N LYS A 188 -7.58 1.49 3.26
CA LYS A 188 -7.34 2.74 4.01
C LYS A 188 -6.73 2.49 5.39
N THR A 189 -7.07 1.39 6.04
CA THR A 189 -6.64 1.07 7.42
C THR A 189 -5.32 0.30 7.50
N ALA A 190 -4.91 -0.40 6.44
CA ALA A 190 -3.71 -1.24 6.44
C ALA A 190 -2.63 -0.76 5.45
N GLY A 191 -2.99 0.09 4.49
CA GLY A 191 -2.08 0.56 3.44
C GLY A 191 -0.94 1.42 3.95
N TYR A 192 -1.07 2.05 5.13
CA TYR A 192 0.02 2.78 5.77
C TYR A 192 1.06 1.84 6.43
N LEU A 193 0.70 0.60 6.75
CA LEU A 193 1.59 -0.37 7.40
C LEU A 193 2.73 -0.77 6.46
N LEU A 194 2.45 -0.91 5.16
CA LEU A 194 3.42 -1.40 4.17
C LEU A 194 4.62 -0.44 4.00
N PRO A 195 4.43 0.88 3.80
CA PRO A 195 5.56 1.82 3.80
C PRO A 195 6.32 1.89 5.14
N ILE A 196 5.66 1.68 6.28
CA ILE A 196 6.36 1.61 7.58
C ILE A 196 7.27 0.39 7.63
N MET A 197 6.77 -0.78 7.23
CA MET A 197 7.55 -2.02 7.25
C MET A 197 8.80 -1.92 6.38
N ILE A 198 8.72 -1.29 5.21
CA ILE A 198 9.89 -1.09 4.34
C ILE A 198 10.96 -0.23 5.03
N ASP A 199 10.55 0.86 5.69
CA ASP A 199 11.49 1.72 6.41
C ASP A 199 12.12 0.99 7.61
N VAL A 200 11.33 0.20 8.34
CA VAL A 200 11.81 -0.65 9.44
C VAL A 200 12.79 -1.72 8.95
N VAL A 201 12.52 -2.36 7.81
CA VAL A 201 13.46 -3.31 7.18
C VAL A 201 14.77 -2.61 6.80
N GLY A 202 14.73 -1.33 6.42
CA GLY A 202 15.92 -0.51 6.22
C GLY A 202 16.78 -0.38 7.48
N ASP A 203 16.16 -0.14 8.64
CA ASP A 203 16.87 -0.10 9.92
C ASP A 203 17.45 -1.46 10.30
N ILE A 204 16.72 -2.56 10.03
CA ILE A 204 17.21 -3.93 10.23
C ILE A 204 18.44 -4.20 9.36
N TRP A 205 18.45 -3.74 8.11
CA TRP A 205 19.62 -3.90 7.23
C TRP A 205 20.85 -3.16 7.77
N ASN A 206 20.67 -1.90 8.17
CA ASN A 206 21.76 -1.12 8.78
C ASN A 206 22.29 -1.79 10.05
N PHE A 207 21.40 -2.34 10.86
CA PHE A 207 21.77 -3.13 12.04
C PHE A 207 22.52 -4.42 11.66
N LEU A 208 22.04 -5.16 10.66
CA LEU A 208 22.66 -6.41 10.19
C LEU A 208 24.10 -6.20 9.70
N VAL A 209 24.43 -5.05 9.12
CA VAL A 209 25.81 -4.72 8.74
C VAL A 209 26.71 -4.63 9.96
N PHE A 210 26.27 -3.94 11.02
CA PHE A 210 27.02 -3.83 12.27
C PHE A 210 27.08 -5.16 13.02
N TYR A 211 25.94 -5.83 13.17
CA TYR A 211 25.82 -7.14 13.79
C TYR A 211 26.66 -8.21 13.07
N GLY A 212 26.70 -8.17 11.73
CA GLY A 212 27.42 -9.12 10.90
C GLY A 212 28.91 -9.22 11.25
N VAL A 213 29.56 -8.10 11.60
CA VAL A 213 30.96 -8.09 12.03
C VAL A 213 31.15 -8.91 13.31
N PHE A 214 30.31 -8.69 14.31
CA PHE A 214 30.36 -9.47 15.55
C PHE A 214 29.97 -10.93 15.34
N GLN A 215 28.94 -11.18 14.52
CA GLN A 215 28.46 -12.50 14.20
C GLN A 215 29.56 -13.36 13.55
N CYS A 216 30.30 -12.81 12.59
CA CYS A 216 31.44 -13.49 11.97
C CYS A 216 32.56 -13.74 12.99
N GLY A 217 32.92 -12.74 13.80
CA GLY A 217 33.97 -12.88 14.81
C GLY A 217 33.65 -13.95 15.87
N LEU A 218 32.41 -13.95 16.38
CA LEU A 218 31.95 -14.95 17.34
C LEU A 218 31.81 -16.34 16.72
N THR A 219 31.36 -16.44 15.47
CA THR A 219 31.29 -17.72 14.74
C THR A 219 32.67 -18.38 14.67
N CYS A 220 33.71 -17.62 14.31
CA CYS A 220 35.08 -18.13 14.28
C CYS A 220 35.57 -18.53 15.68
N ALA A 221 35.28 -17.71 16.70
CA ALA A 221 35.68 -18.02 18.07
C ALA A 221 35.03 -19.32 18.59
N PHE A 222 33.72 -19.50 18.36
CA PHE A 222 33.00 -20.71 18.79
C PHE A 222 33.42 -21.96 18.01
N TYR A 223 33.78 -21.82 16.74
CA TYR A 223 34.33 -22.92 15.95
C TYR A 223 35.65 -23.48 16.53
N TYR A 224 36.48 -22.62 17.14
CA TYR A 224 37.73 -23.06 17.80
C TYR A 224 37.54 -23.52 19.25
N ILE A 225 36.60 -22.91 19.98
CA ILE A 225 36.39 -23.20 21.41
C ILE A 225 35.65 -24.53 21.60
N PHE A 226 34.70 -24.86 20.75
CA PHE A 226 33.93 -26.09 20.88
C PHE A 226 34.54 -27.23 20.07
N PRO A 227 34.64 -28.44 20.65
CA PRO A 227 35.15 -29.59 19.91
C PRO A 227 34.29 -29.86 18.67
N GLN A 228 34.93 -30.19 17.55
CA GLN A 228 34.25 -30.51 16.28
C GLN A 228 33.32 -31.74 16.36
N GLN A 229 33.35 -32.47 17.47
CA GLN A 229 32.46 -33.60 17.75
C GLN A 229 31.04 -33.17 18.15
N TRP A 230 30.80 -31.88 18.37
CA TRP A 230 29.46 -31.37 18.66
C TRP A 230 28.76 -31.00 17.35
N ASP A 231 27.61 -31.63 17.07
CA ASP A 231 26.84 -31.41 15.83
C ASP A 231 26.56 -29.92 15.55
N ASP A 232 26.36 -29.12 16.60
CA ASP A 232 26.07 -27.69 16.51
C ASP A 232 27.28 -26.83 16.13
N TYR A 233 28.51 -27.37 16.21
CA TYR A 233 29.76 -26.64 15.97
C TYR A 233 30.76 -27.41 15.08
N GLY A 234 30.38 -28.56 14.53
CA GLY A 234 31.26 -29.40 13.72
C GLY A 234 31.72 -28.77 12.40
N SER A 235 30.98 -27.77 11.89
CA SER A 235 31.37 -26.99 10.72
C SER A 235 31.22 -25.50 10.98
N LEU A 236 31.95 -24.68 10.22
CA LEU A 236 31.85 -23.22 10.31
C LEU A 236 30.39 -22.73 10.09
N TRP A 237 29.66 -23.38 9.19
CA TRP A 237 28.24 -23.06 8.94
C TRP A 237 27.32 -23.48 10.10
N ALA A 238 27.58 -24.63 10.72
CA ALA A 238 26.86 -25.05 11.92
C ALA A 238 27.11 -24.07 13.08
N SER A 239 28.37 -23.68 13.30
CA SER A 239 28.74 -22.66 14.28
C SER A 239 28.08 -21.32 13.98
N PHE A 240 28.00 -20.92 12.70
CA PHE A 240 27.33 -19.69 12.28
C PHE A 240 25.85 -19.73 12.63
N ARG A 241 25.13 -20.80 12.26
CA ARG A 241 23.71 -20.98 12.56
C ARG A 241 23.45 -20.97 14.06
N SER A 242 24.23 -21.74 14.82
CA SER A 242 24.11 -21.83 16.28
C SER A 242 24.37 -20.48 16.95
N THR A 243 25.37 -19.72 16.48
CA THR A 243 25.67 -18.37 16.99
C THR A 243 24.58 -17.38 16.60
N TYR A 244 23.99 -17.51 15.40
CA TYR A 244 22.92 -16.62 14.90
C TYR A 244 21.62 -16.78 15.69
N ILE A 245 21.25 -18.03 16.03
CA ILE A 245 20.01 -18.33 16.76
C ILE A 245 19.99 -17.68 18.15
N VAL A 246 21.16 -17.48 18.77
CA VAL A 246 21.29 -16.77 20.06
C VAL A 246 20.77 -15.34 19.99
N LEU A 247 20.81 -14.67 18.83
CA LEU A 247 20.23 -13.32 18.66
C LEU A 247 18.75 -13.28 19.04
N PHE A 248 18.04 -14.39 18.81
CA PHE A 248 16.60 -14.50 19.11
C PHE A 248 16.32 -14.97 20.54
N GLY A 249 17.35 -15.09 21.39
CA GLY A 249 17.23 -15.45 22.80
C GLY A 249 17.30 -16.96 23.08
N GLU A 250 17.48 -17.80 22.06
CA GLU A 250 17.70 -19.23 22.25
C GLU A 250 19.19 -19.51 22.49
N ASN A 251 19.55 -19.65 23.77
CA ASN A 251 20.96 -19.63 24.16
C ASN A 251 21.60 -21.02 24.27
N GLY A 252 20.83 -22.11 24.25
CA GLY A 252 21.33 -23.50 24.27
C GLY A 252 22.25 -23.87 25.45
N ILE A 253 22.28 -23.05 26.52
CA ILE A 253 23.26 -23.18 27.63
C ILE A 253 23.14 -24.54 28.33
N LYS A 254 21.92 -25.09 28.40
CA LYS A 254 21.67 -26.39 29.05
C LYS A 254 22.37 -27.54 28.33
N ASP A 255 22.48 -27.49 27.01
CA ASP A 255 23.10 -28.54 26.22
C ASP A 255 24.62 -28.42 26.23
N ILE A 256 25.13 -27.17 26.27
CA ILE A 256 26.56 -26.87 26.47
C ILE A 256 27.04 -27.35 27.85
N GLN A 257 26.23 -27.13 28.90
CA GLN A 257 26.57 -27.57 30.26
C GLN A 257 26.52 -29.09 30.41
N LYS A 258 25.61 -29.77 29.71
CA LYS A 258 25.52 -31.25 29.72
C LYS A 258 26.62 -31.92 28.91
N LYS A 259 27.04 -31.34 27.78
CA LYS A 259 28.04 -31.94 26.87
C LYS A 259 29.48 -31.49 27.17
N GLY A 260 29.67 -30.41 27.92
CA GLY A 260 30.94 -29.71 28.07
C GLY A 260 31.37 -29.46 29.52
N GLU A 261 31.39 -30.49 30.35
CA GLU A 261 31.75 -30.41 31.80
C GLU A 261 33.06 -29.64 32.09
N ASN A 262 33.94 -29.42 31.12
CA ASN A 262 35.23 -28.71 31.30
C ASN A 262 35.42 -27.42 30.48
N ASN A 263 34.44 -26.96 29.69
CA ASN A 263 34.66 -25.80 28.80
C ASN A 263 34.15 -24.48 29.38
N THR A 264 34.75 -24.05 30.50
CA THR A 264 34.41 -22.79 31.20
C THR A 264 34.54 -21.57 30.30
N LEU A 265 35.53 -21.55 29.40
CA LEU A 265 35.73 -20.49 28.41
C LEU A 265 34.55 -20.37 27.44
N GLY A 266 34.04 -21.49 26.93
CA GLY A 266 32.85 -21.51 26.07
C GLY A 266 31.60 -20.97 26.75
N VAL A 267 31.41 -21.28 28.04
CA VAL A 267 30.29 -20.74 28.83
C VAL A 267 30.43 -19.23 29.02
N ILE A 268 31.63 -18.73 29.35
CA ILE A 268 31.89 -17.29 29.51
C ILE A 268 31.64 -16.53 28.19
N PHE A 269 32.17 -17.05 27.07
CA PHE A 269 31.93 -16.46 25.75
C PHE A 269 30.45 -16.48 25.36
N ARG A 270 29.70 -17.54 25.73
CA ARG A 270 28.26 -17.62 25.51
C ARG A 270 27.48 -16.61 26.35
N MET A 271 27.86 -16.40 27.61
CA MET A 271 27.28 -15.36 28.47
C MET A 271 27.58 -13.96 27.92
N PHE A 272 28.82 -13.71 27.49
CA PHE A 272 29.22 -12.47 26.84
C PHE A 272 28.42 -12.22 25.55
N GLN A 273 28.29 -13.23 24.69
CA GLN A 273 27.47 -13.15 23.48
C GLN A 273 26.02 -12.81 23.82
N CYS A 274 25.41 -13.47 24.80
CA CYS A 274 24.04 -13.19 25.20
C CYS A 274 23.89 -11.74 25.71
N ALA A 275 24.81 -11.27 26.55
CA ALA A 275 24.77 -9.92 27.07
C ALA A 275 24.90 -8.87 25.94
N VAL A 276 25.85 -9.04 25.03
CA VAL A 276 26.05 -8.09 23.94
C VAL A 276 24.91 -8.18 22.91
N MET A 277 24.60 -9.37 22.40
CA MET A 277 23.66 -9.53 21.29
C MET A 277 22.20 -9.32 21.71
N VAL A 278 21.78 -9.97 22.79
CA VAL A 278 20.37 -9.96 23.22
C VAL A 278 20.07 -8.73 24.07
N VAL A 279 20.93 -8.40 25.04
CA VAL A 279 20.63 -7.31 25.98
C VAL A 279 21.01 -5.94 25.41
N LEU A 280 22.13 -5.80 24.70
CA LEU A 280 22.52 -4.49 24.15
C LEU A 280 22.00 -4.30 22.72
N LEU A 281 22.35 -5.19 21.79
CA LEU A 281 22.11 -4.96 20.37
C LEU A 281 20.64 -5.11 19.95
N LEU A 282 19.93 -6.11 20.46
CA LEU A 282 18.50 -6.26 20.16
C LEU A 282 17.67 -5.10 20.72
N ASN A 283 17.99 -4.64 21.94
CA ASN A 283 17.34 -3.48 22.55
C ASN A 283 17.66 -2.18 21.78
N LEU A 284 18.88 -2.02 21.27
CA LEU A 284 19.24 -0.92 20.39
C LEU A 284 18.43 -0.97 19.08
N LEU A 285 18.27 -2.14 18.47
CA LEU A 285 17.46 -2.32 17.26
C LEU A 285 16.01 -1.92 17.49
N VAL A 286 15.40 -2.38 18.58
CA VAL A 286 14.02 -2.00 18.95
C VAL A 286 13.91 -0.50 19.19
N ALA A 287 14.89 0.12 19.86
CA ALA A 287 14.91 1.57 20.08
C ALA A 287 15.00 2.36 18.77
N MET A 288 15.86 1.94 17.84
CA MET A 288 15.97 2.53 16.50
C MET A 288 14.66 2.38 15.72
N MET A 289 14.10 1.17 15.72
CA MET A 289 12.82 0.86 15.06
C MET A 289 11.68 1.72 15.61
N ASN A 290 11.56 1.85 16.94
CA ASN A 290 10.55 2.70 17.58
C ASN A 290 10.71 4.17 17.16
N LYS A 291 11.94 4.67 17.09
CA LYS A 291 12.20 6.04 16.64
C LYS A 291 11.80 6.23 15.17
N THR A 292 12.09 5.27 14.30
CA THR A 292 11.73 5.33 12.88
C THR A 292 10.22 5.23 12.68
N VAL A 293 9.55 4.33 13.40
CA VAL A 293 8.08 4.20 13.38
C VAL A 293 7.43 5.51 13.80
N ASN A 294 7.87 6.12 14.91
CA ASN A 294 7.32 7.39 15.39
C ASN A 294 7.52 8.54 14.39
N ARG A 295 8.73 8.68 13.83
CA ARG A 295 9.01 9.69 12.78
C ARG A 295 8.12 9.50 11.55
N ASN A 296 7.83 8.25 11.20
CA ASN A 296 7.01 7.92 10.05
C ASN A 296 5.51 8.08 10.35
N TRP A 297 5.10 7.94 11.61
CA TRP A 297 3.71 8.09 12.06
C TRP A 297 3.09 9.43 11.62
N GLU A 298 3.84 10.51 11.77
CA GLU A 298 3.41 11.86 11.37
C GLU A 298 3.15 12.02 9.87
N LYS A 299 3.73 11.14 9.03
CA LYS A 299 3.64 11.19 7.56
C LYS A 299 2.76 10.08 6.99
N LEU A 300 2.11 9.27 7.83
CA LEU A 300 1.39 8.06 7.38
C LEU A 300 0.25 8.35 6.44
N GLN A 301 -0.58 9.35 6.72
CA GLN A 301 -1.73 9.66 5.87
C GLN A 301 -1.27 10.05 4.45
N SER A 302 -0.22 10.88 4.36
CA SER A 302 0.37 11.27 3.08
C SER A 302 1.01 10.09 2.34
N ARG A 303 1.67 9.18 3.08
CA ARG A 303 2.29 7.98 2.50
C ARG A 303 1.25 6.95 2.06
N ALA A 304 0.18 6.75 2.80
CA ALA A 304 -0.94 5.89 2.43
C ALA A 304 -1.61 6.40 1.15
N LEU A 305 -1.84 7.71 1.04
CA LEU A 305 -2.37 8.33 -0.18
C LEU A 305 -1.41 8.16 -1.36
N THR A 306 -0.10 8.32 -1.12
CA THR A 306 0.93 8.10 -2.15
C THR A 306 0.95 6.63 -2.62
N SER A 307 0.84 5.69 -1.68
CA SER A 307 0.73 4.25 -1.98
C SER A 307 -0.51 3.95 -2.82
N TYR A 308 -1.67 4.47 -2.40
CA TYR A 308 -2.91 4.33 -3.14
C TYR A 308 -2.83 4.92 -4.55
N ALA A 309 -2.24 6.11 -4.70
CA ALA A 309 -2.01 6.74 -6.00
C ALA A 309 -1.07 5.92 -6.90
N ARG A 310 -0.02 5.31 -6.32
CA ARG A 310 0.86 4.39 -7.04
C ARG A 310 0.12 3.13 -7.49
N ALA A 311 -0.72 2.56 -6.63
CA ALA A 311 -1.54 1.39 -7.00
C ALA A 311 -2.48 1.71 -8.17
N ILE A 312 -3.11 2.88 -8.17
CA ILE A 312 -3.92 3.34 -9.32
C ILE A 312 -3.06 3.50 -10.58
N LEU A 313 -1.93 4.19 -10.48
CA LEU A 313 -1.03 4.38 -11.62
C LEU A 313 -0.53 3.05 -12.19
N ARG A 314 -0.22 2.09 -11.33
CA ARG A 314 0.16 0.71 -11.69
C ARG A 314 -0.97 0.02 -12.46
N LEU A 315 -2.20 0.07 -11.94
CA LEU A 315 -3.37 -0.49 -12.62
C LEU A 315 -3.62 0.16 -13.99
N GLU A 316 -3.50 1.49 -14.09
CA GLU A 316 -3.63 2.24 -15.35
C GLU A 316 -2.55 1.85 -16.37
N THR A 317 -1.33 1.59 -15.90
CA THR A 317 -0.21 1.18 -16.73
C THR A 317 -0.42 -0.23 -17.28
N ILE A 318 -0.91 -1.16 -16.45
CA ILE A 318 -1.21 -2.54 -16.84
C ILE A 318 -2.38 -2.63 -17.83
N THR A 319 -3.41 -1.79 -17.69
CA THR A 319 -4.56 -1.75 -18.61
C THR A 319 -4.22 -1.14 -19.97
N GLY A 320 -3.01 -0.60 -20.15
CA GLY A 320 -2.49 -0.19 -21.45
C GLY A 320 -3.13 1.09 -21.99
N HIS A 321 -3.66 1.95 -21.12
CA HIS A 321 -3.99 3.32 -21.53
C HIS A 321 -2.69 4.03 -21.93
N THR A 322 -2.43 4.07 -23.25
CA THR A 322 -1.26 4.72 -23.85
C THR A 322 -1.10 6.13 -23.30
N ALA A 323 0.14 6.63 -23.21
CA ALA A 323 0.41 8.02 -22.80
C ALA A 323 -0.48 9.04 -23.55
N THR A 324 -0.85 8.77 -24.80
CA THR A 324 -1.77 9.55 -25.63
C THR A 324 -3.26 9.40 -25.25
N ALA A 325 -3.70 8.22 -24.81
CA ALA A 325 -5.06 8.02 -24.26
C ALA A 325 -5.18 8.70 -22.89
N ARG A 326 -4.12 8.63 -22.08
CA ARG A 326 -3.97 9.38 -20.84
C ARG A 326 -3.95 10.88 -21.09
N GLU A 327 -3.22 11.33 -22.10
CA GLU A 327 -3.16 12.73 -22.51
C GLU A 327 -4.54 13.26 -22.94
N LYS A 328 -5.34 12.44 -23.62
CA LYS A 328 -6.75 12.75 -23.95
C LYS A 328 -7.68 12.78 -22.73
N LEU A 329 -7.39 12.02 -21.68
CA LEU A 329 -8.20 11.98 -20.45
C LEU A 329 -7.83 13.13 -19.49
N ILE A 330 -6.55 13.53 -19.45
CA ILE A 330 -6.07 14.64 -18.62
C ILE A 330 -6.34 16.01 -19.25
N HIS A 331 -6.56 16.10 -20.56
CA HIS A 331 -6.91 17.35 -21.24
C HIS A 331 -8.40 17.42 -21.55
N ILE A 332 -9.05 18.49 -21.10
CA ILE A 332 -10.43 18.80 -21.46
C ILE A 332 -10.37 19.67 -22.72
N LYS A 333 -11.05 19.24 -23.79
CA LYS A 333 -11.22 20.08 -24.99
C LYS A 333 -12.29 21.13 -24.71
N LEU A 334 -11.88 22.37 -24.49
CA LEU A 334 -12.80 23.44 -24.08
C LEU A 334 -13.54 24.08 -25.29
N SER A 335 -12.99 23.98 -26.50
CA SER A 335 -13.62 24.21 -27.81
C SER A 335 -12.54 23.98 -28.89
N ARG A 336 -12.92 24.11 -30.18
CA ARG A 336 -12.32 23.48 -31.38
C ARG A 336 -10.79 23.37 -31.50
N ASP A 337 -9.96 24.16 -30.81
CA ASP A 337 -8.48 24.12 -30.99
C ASP A 337 -7.60 24.21 -29.72
N GLU A 338 -8.12 24.27 -28.49
CA GLU A 338 -7.26 24.24 -27.29
C GLU A 338 -7.60 23.12 -26.31
N ALA A 339 -6.62 22.24 -26.12
CA ALA A 339 -6.62 21.19 -25.12
C ALA A 339 -6.03 21.76 -23.82
N VAL A 340 -6.87 22.02 -22.81
CA VAL A 340 -6.43 22.57 -21.53
C VAL A 340 -6.32 21.43 -20.51
N LEU A 341 -5.19 21.36 -19.79
CA LEU A 341 -4.98 20.37 -18.73
C LEU A 341 -6.06 20.54 -17.66
N ASN A 342 -6.66 19.43 -17.23
CA ASN A 342 -7.72 19.42 -16.22
C ASN A 342 -7.22 20.15 -14.96
N PRO A 343 -7.87 21.25 -14.53
CA PRO A 343 -7.40 22.08 -13.42
C PRO A 343 -7.36 21.34 -12.09
N ILE A 344 -8.02 20.18 -11.97
CA ILE A 344 -7.90 19.24 -10.83
C ILE A 344 -6.44 18.88 -10.51
N PHE A 345 -5.54 18.90 -11.51
CA PHE A 345 -4.12 18.59 -11.34
C PHE A 345 -3.28 19.79 -10.87
N ARG A 346 -3.84 21.01 -10.89
CA ARG A 346 -3.19 22.23 -10.36
C ARG A 346 -3.71 22.62 -8.98
N GLU A 347 -4.83 22.04 -8.56
CA GLU A 347 -5.45 22.32 -7.29
C GLU A 347 -4.63 21.73 -6.14
N LYS A 348 -4.10 22.62 -5.29
CA LYS A 348 -3.38 22.22 -4.08
C LYS A 348 -4.42 22.00 -2.99
N ILE A 349 -4.75 20.74 -2.72
CA ILE A 349 -5.62 20.40 -1.58
C ILE A 349 -4.85 20.71 -0.30
N SER A 350 -5.40 21.58 0.54
CA SER A 350 -4.80 21.95 1.82
C SER A 350 -4.86 20.76 2.77
N LYS A 351 -3.80 20.52 3.57
CA LYS A 351 -3.82 19.47 4.61
C LYS A 351 -5.00 19.63 5.58
N GLN A 352 -5.51 20.85 5.75
CA GLN A 352 -6.65 21.16 6.62
C GLN A 352 -7.99 20.61 6.09
N GLU A 353 -8.15 20.46 4.77
CA GLU A 353 -9.37 19.91 4.15
C GLU A 353 -9.47 18.38 4.28
N PHE A 354 -8.34 17.71 4.48
CA PHE A 354 -8.26 16.25 4.64
C PHE A 354 -8.40 15.77 6.09
N SER A 355 -8.41 16.68 7.06
CA SER A 355 -8.46 16.40 8.50
C SER A 355 -9.86 16.55 9.11
N SER A 356 -10.92 16.37 8.32
CA SER A 356 -12.28 16.19 8.82
C SER A 356 -12.49 14.78 9.42
N ASP A 357 -11.53 14.34 10.24
CA ASP A 357 -11.67 13.15 11.09
C ASP A 357 -11.58 13.64 12.54
N ASP A 358 -12.64 13.40 13.30
CA ASP A 358 -13.05 14.04 14.56
C ASP A 358 -12.11 13.80 15.76
N THR A 359 -10.84 14.18 15.68
CA THR A 359 -9.98 14.31 16.86
C THR A 359 -9.24 15.65 16.88
N PRO A 360 -9.59 16.58 17.79
CA PRO A 360 -8.87 17.83 17.90
C PRO A 360 -7.47 17.55 18.48
N ARG A 361 -6.44 17.71 17.65
CA ARG A 361 -5.06 17.96 18.10
C ARG A 361 -5.05 19.23 18.97
N GLU A 362 -4.31 19.20 20.09
CA GLU A 362 -4.19 20.31 21.05
C GLU A 362 -3.81 21.65 20.37
N ASP A 363 -2.95 21.62 19.36
CA ASP A 363 -2.55 22.82 18.60
C ASP A 363 -3.72 23.49 17.85
N THR A 364 -4.73 22.72 17.44
CA THR A 364 -5.90 23.26 16.74
C THR A 364 -6.85 23.96 17.71
N ILE A 365 -6.90 23.53 18.97
CA ILE A 365 -7.71 24.15 20.02
C ILE A 365 -7.19 25.54 20.35
N GLU A 366 -5.87 25.74 20.40
CA GLU A 366 -5.28 27.06 20.67
C GLU A 366 -5.54 28.06 19.53
N ILE A 367 -5.49 27.58 18.27
CA ILE A 367 -5.81 28.40 17.09
C ILE A 367 -7.32 28.71 17.02
N LEU A 368 -8.19 27.76 17.37
CA LEU A 368 -9.63 27.95 17.40
C LEU A 368 -10.04 28.91 18.53
N THR A 369 -9.45 28.79 19.70
CA THR A 369 -9.74 29.67 20.85
C THR A 369 -9.31 31.11 20.59
N THR A 370 -8.14 31.33 19.99
CA THR A 370 -7.70 32.68 19.58
C THR A 370 -8.60 33.27 18.49
N LYS A 371 -9.06 32.47 17.52
CA LYS A 371 -9.99 32.92 16.48
C LYS A 371 -11.38 33.24 17.04
N VAL A 372 -11.88 32.44 17.98
CA VAL A 372 -13.14 32.71 18.69
C VAL A 372 -13.02 34.02 19.48
N ALA A 373 -11.93 34.22 20.22
CA ALA A 373 -11.70 35.47 20.97
C ALA A 373 -11.67 36.71 20.05
N HIS A 374 -11.06 36.60 18.88
CA HIS A 374 -11.06 37.68 17.88
C HIS A 374 -12.48 37.97 17.36
N LEU A 375 -13.22 36.93 16.97
CA LEU A 375 -14.59 37.07 16.44
C LEU A 375 -15.57 37.59 17.49
N THR A 376 -15.41 37.22 18.77
CA THR A 376 -16.21 37.78 19.86
C THR A 376 -15.97 39.29 19.99
N LYS A 377 -14.72 39.72 19.93
CA LYS A 377 -14.36 41.15 19.99
C LYS A 377 -14.91 41.94 18.79
N GLU A 378 -14.92 41.34 17.61
CA GLU A 378 -15.49 41.95 16.39
C GLU A 378 -17.01 42.06 16.48
N ASN A 379 -17.69 41.01 16.98
CA ASN A 379 -19.13 41.05 17.23
C ASN A 379 -19.50 42.12 18.26
N ASP A 380 -18.73 42.28 19.33
CA ASP A 380 -18.98 43.33 20.33
C ASP A 380 -18.85 44.74 19.71
N LEU A 381 -17.88 44.94 18.81
CA LEU A 381 -17.71 46.20 18.08
C LEU A 381 -18.91 46.48 17.17
N LEU A 382 -19.34 45.47 16.40
CA LEU A 382 -20.50 45.59 15.52
C LEU A 382 -21.79 45.84 16.31
N GLN A 383 -21.98 45.17 17.45
CA GLN A 383 -23.13 45.38 18.33
C GLN A 383 -23.17 46.82 18.85
N ASN A 384 -22.02 47.37 19.23
CA ASN A 384 -21.90 48.76 19.66
C ASN A 384 -22.21 49.74 18.53
N GLN A 385 -21.75 49.47 17.31
CA GLN A 385 -22.08 50.27 16.13
C GLN A 385 -23.59 50.25 15.85
N VAL A 386 -24.22 49.07 15.84
CA VAL A 386 -25.67 48.92 15.64
C VAL A 386 -26.46 49.68 16.71
N ASN A 387 -26.04 49.60 17.97
CA ASN A 387 -26.71 50.33 19.06
C ASN A 387 -26.58 51.85 18.90
N SER A 388 -25.41 52.35 18.49
CA SER A 388 -25.22 53.79 18.23
C SER A 388 -26.09 54.30 17.07
N LEU A 389 -26.18 53.51 16.00
CA LEU A 389 -26.99 53.83 14.82
C LEU A 389 -28.49 53.80 15.15
N LYS A 390 -28.91 52.84 15.97
CA LYS A 390 -30.29 52.76 16.48
C LYS A 390 -30.65 53.98 17.32
N MET A 391 -29.75 54.45 18.19
CA MET A 391 -30.00 55.66 18.98
C MET A 391 -30.12 56.91 18.09
N SER A 392 -29.25 57.07 17.09
CA SER A 392 -29.32 58.17 16.11
C SER A 392 -30.65 58.17 15.35
N MET A 393 -31.07 57.00 14.87
CA MET A 393 -32.33 56.86 14.13
C MET A 393 -33.55 57.14 15.01
N GLN A 394 -33.51 56.75 16.29
CA GLN A 394 -34.58 57.06 17.25
C GLN A 394 -34.67 58.56 17.53
N SER A 395 -33.55 59.28 17.64
CA SER A 395 -33.57 60.73 17.81
C SER A 395 -34.14 61.46 16.58
N GLU A 396 -33.77 61.04 15.36
CA GLU A 396 -34.32 61.62 14.12
C GLU A 396 -35.83 61.39 14.01
N LEU A 397 -36.30 60.17 14.33
CA LEU A 397 -37.73 59.86 14.35
C LEU A 397 -38.50 60.71 15.36
N GLN A 398 -37.93 60.96 16.53
CA GLN A 398 -38.55 61.78 17.56
C GLN A 398 -38.61 63.25 17.14
N GLU A 399 -37.56 63.77 16.51
CA GLU A 399 -37.53 65.13 15.95
C GLU A 399 -38.56 65.29 14.83
N LEU A 400 -38.62 64.34 13.89
CA LEU A 400 -39.59 64.35 12.80
C LEU A 400 -41.03 64.32 13.33
N ASN A 401 -41.31 63.47 14.31
CA ASN A 401 -42.64 63.38 14.93
C ASN A 401 -43.03 64.69 15.61
N SER A 402 -42.10 65.35 16.31
CA SER A 402 -42.35 66.65 16.93
C SER A 402 -42.62 67.75 15.90
N SER A 403 -41.91 67.74 14.77
CA SER A 403 -42.11 68.66 13.65
C SER A 403 -43.49 68.47 13.00
N VAL A 404 -43.89 67.22 12.75
CA VAL A 404 -45.22 66.88 12.20
C VAL A 404 -46.33 67.33 13.15
N GLN A 405 -46.20 67.07 14.46
CA GLN A 405 -47.19 67.54 15.45
C GLN A 405 -47.30 69.07 15.48
N ALA A 406 -46.17 69.79 15.39
CA ALA A 406 -46.16 71.25 15.33
C ALA A 406 -46.83 71.79 14.05
N GLN A 407 -46.58 71.16 12.90
CA GLN A 407 -47.25 71.51 11.64
C GLN A 407 -48.76 71.24 11.71
N MET A 408 -49.16 70.09 12.25
CA MET A 408 -50.57 69.72 12.40
C MET A 408 -51.30 70.72 13.32
N LYS A 409 -50.66 71.19 14.39
CA LYS A 409 -51.20 72.24 15.27
C LYS A 409 -51.39 73.57 14.52
N LYS A 410 -50.40 73.99 13.72
CA LYS A 410 -50.51 75.21 12.88
C LYS A 410 -51.64 75.13 11.85
N ILE A 411 -51.83 73.97 11.22
CA ILE A 411 -52.94 73.73 10.27
C ILE A 411 -54.29 73.84 11.01
N LEU A 412 -54.39 73.24 12.20
CA LEU A 412 -55.63 73.24 12.98
C LEU A 412 -55.99 74.64 13.50
N GLU A 413 -54.98 75.45 13.87
CA GLU A 413 -55.15 76.87 14.20
C GLU A 413 -55.57 77.70 12.97
N SER A 414 -54.98 77.43 11.80
CA SER A 414 -55.34 78.09 10.53
C SER A 414 -56.79 77.77 10.12
N ALA A 415 -57.21 76.50 10.25
CA ALA A 415 -58.58 76.06 10.00
C ALA A 415 -59.59 76.69 10.98
N LYS A 416 -59.23 76.85 12.25
CA LYS A 416 -60.06 77.59 13.24
C LYS A 416 -60.19 79.07 12.90
N LYS A 417 -59.16 79.69 12.32
CA LYS A 417 -59.17 81.09 11.89
C LYS A 417 -60.08 81.31 10.68
N ILE A 418 -60.07 80.39 9.71
CA ILE A 418 -60.97 80.41 8.53
C ILE A 418 -62.44 80.20 8.93
N ARG A 419 -62.73 79.41 9.97
CA ARG A 419 -64.12 79.18 10.44
C ARG A 419 -64.72 80.37 11.23
N ARG A 420 -63.91 81.38 11.56
CA ARG A 420 -64.32 82.58 12.33
C ARG A 420 -64.37 83.87 11.49
N SER A 421 -63.93 83.83 10.24
CA SER A 421 -64.20 84.85 9.21
C SER A 421 -65.40 84.41 8.39
#